data_AF-A0A3M5FT62-F1
#
_entry.id   AF-A0A3M5FT62-F1
#
_cell.length_a   1.000
_cell.length_b   1.000
_cell.length_c   1.000
_cell.angle_alpha   90.00
_cell.angle_beta   90.00
_cell.angle_gamma   90.00
#
_symmetry.space_group_name_H-M   'P 1'
#
loop_
_entity.id
_entity.type
_entity.pdbx_description
1 polymer ?
#
loop_
_entity_poly.entity_id
_entity_poly.type
_entity_poly.pdbx_seq_one_letter_code
_entity_poly.pdbx_strand_id
1 'polypeptide(L)'
;MRAACQSLLKAALQNFEKWETAPGAMDSDSGIEAQVFSAFEIIGPRIAGQSLPISATGFAAMCRELDLGGKYQTHLESVFNAPSTPEETADAAASRLRKDFLKLQSSSIRLQLQIASLQELASPPLQGALLDILDSKQNVRLDNRPVNCSVLCLGDVELDGPFVIGKDRDMATQAEKIVVYIPDDPVAPLKEYDSVEAFINSLRDRMFIDGYLNFFMRFIPARHRSALFEKLSERLHPKVKKGGFFERQWLEREADRNARLDLRETPLQGPLPEALYDRKRAALKDNALFHGVPTAAQDQKTVDERVQYFKDKAFDVLNIAAFVVPVLGEVMMAVTAIQLAHEVYEGIESWAKDEKQQALAYLLDVVENIALMSALGAAATGSAGIPAIQVPEFINGLKPVELPSGMTRLWKPDLTPFSHDIVLPKGLLPNATGLYTWQGKQWLPLEGRTYSVIPAPTGDGYLMEHPSRPDSYQPALRHNGAGAWLHELDRPLEMEGLTLFRRLGYSSEAFPDSAARRIIKVSNTPESVMRQALAEQRRPPALLEDTARRFRLDQEIDRFIEQMEANDADAAAPLQLELLSQDSGWPNNRALVLVDAQGNTLQKFVAAQQSGAAAPLDIHIRADKPDALR
;
A
#
# COMPACT_ATOMS: atom_id res chain seq x y z
N MET A 1 -9.53 24.47 -3.65
CA MET A 1 -10.35 23.26 -3.92
C MET A 1 -9.80 22.01 -3.25
N ARG A 2 -8.64 21.46 -3.62
CA ARG A 2 -8.06 20.29 -2.92
C ARG A 2 -7.93 20.49 -1.40
N ALA A 3 -7.47 21.66 -0.99
CA ALA A 3 -7.39 22.07 0.42
C ALA A 3 -8.75 22.23 1.14
N ALA A 4 -9.86 22.32 0.39
CA ALA A 4 -11.20 22.48 0.94
C ALA A 4 -11.95 21.14 1.03
N CYS A 5 -11.37 20.05 0.52
CA CYS A 5 -11.96 18.71 0.61
C CYS A 5 -11.30 17.93 1.75
N GLN A 6 -12.12 17.37 2.63
CA GLN A 6 -11.66 16.56 3.77
C GLN A 6 -12.62 15.42 4.04
N SER A 7 -12.15 14.36 4.70
CA SER A 7 -13.03 13.26 5.12
C SER A 7 -14.05 13.75 6.15
N LEU A 8 -15.22 13.11 6.20
CA LEU A 8 -16.27 13.44 7.16
C LEU A 8 -15.78 13.33 8.60
N LEU A 9 -14.97 12.32 8.93
CA LEU A 9 -14.39 12.18 10.26
C LEU A 9 -13.48 13.36 10.61
N LYS A 10 -12.60 13.79 9.68
CA LYS A 10 -11.72 14.95 9.90
C LYS A 10 -12.54 16.22 10.12
N ALA A 11 -13.57 16.44 9.30
CA ALA A 11 -14.48 17.57 9.46
C ALA A 11 -15.21 17.54 10.82
N ALA A 12 -15.73 16.38 11.22
CA ALA A 12 -16.43 16.23 12.50
C ALA A 12 -15.54 16.46 13.72
N LEU A 13 -14.28 16.00 13.66
CA LEU A 13 -13.30 16.21 14.72
C LEU A 13 -12.84 17.67 14.82
N GLN A 14 -12.73 18.36 13.68
CA GLN A 14 -12.46 19.79 13.66
C GLN A 14 -13.68 20.61 14.09
N ASN A 15 -14.89 20.04 14.01
CA ASN A 15 -16.14 20.66 14.41
C ASN A 15 -16.45 21.92 13.58
N PHE A 16 -17.63 22.52 13.79
CA PHE A 16 -18.12 23.64 13.00
C PHE A 16 -18.51 24.81 13.89
N GLU A 17 -18.36 26.02 13.38
CA GLU A 17 -18.89 27.23 13.98
C GLU A 17 -20.42 27.31 13.79
N LYS A 18 -21.09 28.09 14.65
CA LYS A 18 -22.55 28.16 14.65
C LYS A 18 -23.12 28.68 13.33
N TRP A 19 -22.43 29.57 12.64
CA TRP A 19 -22.91 30.16 11.38
C TRP A 19 -22.75 29.20 10.19
N GLU A 20 -21.80 28.26 10.24
CA GLU A 20 -21.59 27.25 9.19
C GLU A 20 -22.76 26.25 9.10
N THR A 21 -23.65 26.21 10.09
CA THR A 21 -24.87 25.39 10.03
C THR A 21 -26.02 26.08 9.29
N ALA A 22 -25.87 27.35 8.92
CA ALA A 22 -26.88 28.08 8.16
C ALA A 22 -26.86 27.67 6.67
N PRO A 23 -28.02 27.65 5.98
CA PRO A 23 -28.08 27.37 4.54
C PRO A 23 -27.14 28.27 3.74
N GLY A 24 -26.33 27.68 2.87
CA GLY A 24 -25.38 28.38 2.00
C GLY A 24 -24.13 28.93 2.70
N ALA A 25 -23.98 28.74 4.01
CA ALA A 25 -22.84 29.28 4.76
C ALA A 25 -21.50 28.61 4.43
N MET A 26 -21.52 27.36 3.97
CA MET A 26 -20.31 26.61 3.60
C MET A 26 -20.02 26.63 2.10
N ASP A 27 -20.84 27.33 1.31
CA ASP A 27 -20.64 27.42 -0.14
C ASP A 27 -19.42 28.29 -0.43
N SER A 28 -18.71 27.98 -1.52
CA SER A 28 -17.53 28.76 -1.89
C SER A 28 -17.90 30.16 -2.39
N ASP A 29 -16.99 31.13 -2.24
CA ASP A 29 -17.13 32.47 -2.85
C ASP A 29 -17.29 32.44 -4.38
N SER A 30 -16.90 31.33 -5.01
CA SER A 30 -17.07 31.08 -6.45
C SER A 30 -18.41 30.42 -6.81
N GLY A 31 -19.34 30.31 -5.85
CA GLY A 31 -20.70 29.79 -6.05
C GLY A 31 -20.81 28.27 -6.08
N ILE A 32 -19.87 27.53 -5.50
CA ILE A 32 -19.90 26.06 -5.47
C ILE A 32 -20.49 25.61 -4.15
N GLU A 33 -21.60 24.87 -4.24
CA GLU A 33 -22.31 24.36 -3.08
C GLU A 33 -21.48 23.34 -2.29
N ALA A 34 -21.55 23.42 -0.96
CA ALA A 34 -20.97 22.41 -0.09
C ALA A 34 -21.74 21.09 -0.19
N GLN A 35 -21.05 20.01 -0.54
CA GLN A 35 -21.65 18.70 -0.78
C GLN A 35 -20.81 17.57 -0.16
N VAL A 36 -21.48 16.45 0.12
CA VAL A 36 -20.85 15.21 0.63
C VAL A 36 -20.82 14.19 -0.49
N PHE A 37 -19.64 13.63 -0.77
CA PHE A 37 -19.42 12.68 -1.86
C PHE A 37 -19.01 11.30 -1.32
N SER A 38 -19.46 10.22 -1.97
CA SER A 38 -18.93 8.86 -1.71
C SER A 38 -17.53 8.69 -2.29
N ALA A 39 -17.29 9.29 -3.46
CA ALA A 39 -16.02 9.42 -4.13
C ALA A 39 -16.05 10.66 -5.04
N PHE A 40 -14.91 11.33 -5.22
CA PHE A 40 -14.81 12.49 -6.09
C PHE A 40 -13.41 12.63 -6.71
N GLU A 41 -13.36 13.29 -7.86
CA GLU A 41 -12.16 13.81 -8.50
C GLU A 41 -12.26 15.32 -8.64
N ILE A 42 -11.11 16.00 -8.58
CA ILE A 42 -11.02 17.45 -8.82
C ILE A 42 -10.43 17.65 -10.21
N ILE A 43 -11.25 18.15 -11.13
CA ILE A 43 -10.90 18.41 -12.52
C ILE A 43 -10.95 19.92 -12.75
N GLY A 44 -9.80 20.58 -12.71
CA GLY A 44 -9.71 22.03 -12.78
C GLY A 44 -10.48 22.70 -11.61
N PRO A 45 -11.40 23.65 -11.87
CA PRO A 45 -12.23 24.28 -10.84
C PRO A 45 -13.56 23.53 -10.59
N ARG A 46 -13.64 22.22 -10.87
CA ARG A 46 -14.87 21.42 -10.67
C ARG A 46 -14.58 20.17 -9.84
N ILE A 47 -15.57 19.77 -9.06
CA ILE A 47 -15.61 18.49 -8.35
C ILE A 47 -16.55 17.57 -9.14
N ALA A 48 -16.06 16.42 -9.60
CA ALA A 48 -16.84 15.40 -10.26
C ALA A 48 -16.92 14.18 -9.33
N GLY A 49 -18.12 13.73 -8.98
CA GLY A 49 -18.28 12.64 -8.03
C GLY A 49 -19.73 12.30 -7.76
N GLN A 50 -19.95 11.17 -7.08
CA GLN A 50 -21.30 10.77 -6.67
C GLN A 50 -21.64 11.45 -5.34
N SER A 51 -22.54 12.44 -5.40
CA SER A 51 -23.07 13.09 -4.20
C SER A 51 -23.94 12.11 -3.41
N LEU A 52 -23.78 12.14 -2.09
CA LEU A 52 -24.64 11.43 -1.16
C LEU A 52 -25.81 12.34 -0.73
N PRO A 53 -26.97 11.76 -0.36
CA PRO A 53 -28.12 12.51 0.15
C PRO A 53 -27.91 12.94 1.61
N ILE A 54 -26.76 13.55 1.90
CA ILE A 54 -26.37 14.08 3.21
C ILE A 54 -26.23 15.58 3.06
N SER A 55 -27.09 16.33 3.76
CA SER A 55 -26.99 17.79 3.82
C SER A 55 -25.70 18.20 4.53
N ALA A 56 -24.89 19.07 3.91
CA ALA A 56 -23.67 19.58 4.52
C ALA A 56 -23.99 20.37 5.81
N THR A 57 -25.01 21.23 5.78
CA THR A 57 -25.45 22.00 6.97
C THR A 57 -26.06 21.10 8.04
N GLY A 58 -26.81 20.07 7.64
CA GLY A 58 -27.32 19.05 8.55
C GLY A 58 -26.20 18.27 9.22
N PHE A 59 -25.16 17.91 8.48
CA PHE A 59 -23.96 17.27 9.01
C PHE A 59 -23.21 18.18 9.99
N ALA A 60 -23.00 19.46 9.66
CA ALA A 60 -22.37 20.43 10.54
C ALA A 60 -23.14 20.62 11.85
N ALA A 61 -24.48 20.71 11.78
CA ALA A 61 -25.33 20.79 12.96
C ALA A 61 -25.20 19.55 13.86
N MET A 62 -25.22 18.36 13.25
CA MET A 62 -25.03 17.10 13.98
C MET A 62 -23.65 17.02 14.64
N CYS A 63 -22.57 17.47 13.99
CA CYS A 63 -21.23 17.50 14.58
C CYS A 63 -21.17 18.38 15.82
N ARG A 64 -21.80 19.57 15.77
CA ARG A 64 -21.87 20.49 16.91
C ARG A 64 -22.65 19.91 18.08
N GLU A 65 -23.77 19.24 17.81
CA GLU A 65 -24.60 18.56 18.82
C GLU A 65 -23.86 17.38 19.45
N LEU A 66 -23.17 16.58 18.63
CA LEU A 66 -22.43 15.41 19.09
C LEU A 66 -21.20 15.79 19.92
N ASP A 67 -20.58 16.93 19.62
CA ASP A 67 -19.38 17.50 20.25
C ASP A 67 -18.27 16.45 20.46
N LEU A 68 -17.78 15.88 19.35
CA LEU A 68 -16.72 14.86 19.40
C LEU A 68 -15.45 15.37 20.09
N GLY A 69 -15.11 16.65 19.91
CA GLY A 69 -13.99 17.28 20.60
C GLY A 69 -14.19 17.34 22.11
N GLY A 70 -15.36 17.79 22.57
CA GLY A 70 -15.70 17.81 24.00
C GLY A 70 -15.71 16.41 24.61
N LYS A 71 -16.35 15.45 23.94
CA LYS A 71 -16.34 14.03 24.37
C LYS A 71 -14.94 13.46 24.44
N TYR A 72 -14.08 13.83 23.49
CA TYR A 72 -12.70 13.38 23.48
C TYR A 72 -11.90 13.94 24.66
N GLN A 73 -12.07 15.22 24.98
CA GLN A 73 -11.44 15.81 26.17
C GLN A 73 -11.91 15.13 27.46
N THR A 74 -13.22 14.90 27.62
CA THR A 74 -13.76 14.15 28.76
C THR A 74 -13.18 12.75 28.86
N HIS A 75 -13.06 12.07 27.72
CA HIS A 75 -12.48 10.73 27.68
C HIS A 75 -11.01 10.77 28.12
N LEU A 76 -10.19 11.68 27.58
CA LEU A 76 -8.79 11.84 27.97
C LEU A 76 -8.63 12.07 29.47
N GLU A 77 -9.48 12.91 30.05
CA GLU A 77 -9.49 13.14 31.50
C GLU A 77 -9.87 11.89 32.28
N SER A 78 -10.81 11.08 31.77
CA SER A 78 -11.16 9.81 32.40
C SER A 78 -9.99 8.82 32.42
N VAL A 79 -9.17 8.77 31.36
CA VAL A 79 -8.00 7.87 31.28
C VAL A 79 -6.98 8.19 32.36
N PHE A 80 -6.75 9.48 32.63
CA PHE A 80 -5.82 9.88 33.69
C PHE A 80 -6.33 9.54 35.10
N ASN A 81 -7.61 9.22 35.25
CA ASN A 81 -8.28 8.98 36.52
C ASN A 81 -8.88 7.56 36.62
N ALA A 82 -8.61 6.68 35.65
CA ALA A 82 -9.30 5.40 35.50
C ALA A 82 -8.86 4.36 36.56
N PRO A 83 -9.76 3.88 37.42
CA PRO A 83 -9.45 2.84 38.39
C PRO A 83 -9.04 1.53 37.71
N SER A 84 -8.01 0.85 38.23
CA SER A 84 -7.62 -0.50 37.78
C SER A 84 -8.28 -1.61 38.58
N THR A 85 -8.86 -1.30 39.75
CA THR A 85 -9.66 -2.23 40.55
C THR A 85 -10.94 -1.57 41.02
N PRO A 86 -12.01 -2.34 41.35
CA PRO A 86 -13.28 -1.79 41.81
C PRO A 86 -13.21 -0.95 43.09
N GLU A 87 -12.14 -1.11 43.89
CA GLU A 87 -11.95 -0.47 45.19
C GLU A 87 -11.09 0.80 45.11
N GLU A 88 -10.43 1.06 43.97
CA GLU A 88 -9.54 2.21 43.78
C GLU A 88 -10.33 3.49 43.50
N THR A 89 -10.02 4.57 44.23
CA THR A 89 -10.61 5.89 43.97
C THR A 89 -9.93 6.57 42.77
N ALA A 90 -10.61 7.53 42.15
CA ALA A 90 -10.05 8.31 41.03
C ALA A 90 -8.72 9.00 41.37
N ASP A 91 -8.59 9.56 42.58
CA ASP A 91 -7.35 10.21 43.04
C ASP A 91 -6.21 9.21 43.24
N ALA A 92 -6.52 8.00 43.73
CA ALA A 92 -5.55 6.92 43.87
C ALA A 92 -5.09 6.42 42.51
N ALA A 93 -6.01 6.25 41.55
CA ALA A 93 -5.71 5.88 40.17
C ALA A 93 -4.82 6.91 39.48
N ALA A 94 -5.15 8.21 39.59
CA ALA A 94 -4.34 9.30 39.05
C ALA A 94 -2.94 9.34 39.66
N SER A 95 -2.84 9.10 40.97
CA SER A 95 -1.56 9.04 41.68
C SER A 95 -0.71 7.85 41.26
N ARG A 96 -1.32 6.68 41.03
CA ARG A 96 -0.64 5.48 40.54
C ARG A 96 -0.15 5.69 39.11
N LEU A 97 -1.00 6.14 38.19
CA LEU A 97 -0.63 6.42 36.81
C LEU A 97 0.52 7.43 36.73
N ARG A 98 0.47 8.48 37.56
CA ARG A 98 1.59 9.43 37.70
C ARG A 98 2.87 8.71 38.10
N LYS A 99 2.86 7.89 39.14
CA LYS A 99 4.04 7.13 39.60
C LYS A 99 4.58 6.19 38.51
N ASP A 100 3.70 5.48 37.82
CA ASP A 100 4.07 4.57 36.73
C ASP A 100 4.72 5.33 35.57
N PHE A 101 4.18 6.50 35.21
CA PHE A 101 4.77 7.35 34.18
C PHE A 101 6.15 7.87 34.59
N LEU A 102 6.30 8.38 35.82
CA LEU A 102 7.57 8.86 36.35
C LEU A 102 8.62 7.76 36.35
N LYS A 103 8.23 6.54 36.73
CA LYS A 103 9.09 5.36 36.71
C LYS A 103 9.50 5.00 35.29
N LEU A 104 8.54 4.95 34.35
CA LEU A 104 8.81 4.66 32.93
C LEU A 104 9.81 5.65 32.33
N GLN A 105 9.55 6.96 32.49
CA GLN A 105 10.45 8.01 31.97
C GLN A 105 11.84 7.90 32.58
N SER A 106 11.93 7.79 33.91
CA SER A 106 13.21 7.67 34.60
C SER A 106 13.98 6.42 34.17
N SER A 107 13.31 5.28 34.05
CA SER A 107 13.93 4.03 33.56
C SER A 107 14.39 4.14 32.11
N SER A 108 13.61 4.78 31.25
CA SER A 108 13.98 5.03 29.84
C SER A 108 15.23 5.90 29.73
N ILE A 109 15.28 7.02 30.45
CA ILE A 109 16.46 7.92 30.45
C ILE A 109 17.68 7.19 31.03
N ARG A 110 17.53 6.40 32.11
CA ARG A 110 18.63 5.60 32.66
C ARG A 110 19.17 4.57 31.67
N LEU A 111 18.29 3.88 30.96
CA LEU A 111 18.69 2.93 29.92
C LEU A 111 19.49 3.64 28.82
N GLN A 112 18.97 4.77 28.31
CA GLN A 112 19.66 5.54 27.27
C GLN A 112 20.99 6.11 27.75
N LEU A 113 21.07 6.52 29.02
CA LEU A 113 22.32 6.94 29.63
C LEU A 113 23.33 5.79 29.70
N GLN A 114 22.92 4.58 30.06
CA GLN A 114 23.79 3.40 30.08
C GLN A 114 24.30 3.06 28.67
N ILE A 115 23.42 3.08 27.67
CA ILE A 115 23.80 2.86 26.26
C ILE A 115 24.81 3.92 25.82
N ALA A 116 24.53 5.19 26.07
CA ALA A 116 25.42 6.29 25.73
C ALA A 116 26.79 6.18 26.42
N SER A 117 26.83 5.75 27.68
CA SER A 117 28.08 5.50 28.40
C SER A 117 28.89 4.36 27.77
N LEU A 118 28.25 3.25 27.37
CA LEU A 118 28.90 2.12 26.70
C LEU A 118 29.43 2.50 25.30
N GLN A 119 28.79 3.48 24.66
CA GLN A 119 29.20 4.03 23.37
C GLN A 119 30.17 5.22 23.50
N GLU A 120 30.60 5.55 24.73
CA GLU A 120 31.48 6.69 25.02
C GLU A 120 30.90 8.05 24.55
N LEU A 121 29.57 8.16 24.47
CA LEU A 121 28.84 9.37 24.07
C LEU A 121 28.55 10.30 25.25
N ALA A 122 28.80 9.89 26.49
CA ALA A 122 28.62 10.70 27.69
C ALA A 122 29.76 10.47 28.69
N SER A 123 30.31 11.56 29.23
CA SER A 123 31.40 11.52 30.19
C SER A 123 30.93 11.13 31.61
N PRO A 124 31.78 10.47 32.42
CA PRO A 124 31.41 10.05 33.78
C PRO A 124 30.88 11.18 34.70
N PRO A 125 31.44 12.41 34.68
CA PRO A 125 30.91 13.49 35.51
C PRO A 125 29.46 13.87 35.14
N LEU A 126 29.18 14.03 33.85
CA LEU A 126 27.83 14.37 33.38
C LEU A 126 26.83 13.22 33.56
N GLN A 127 27.29 11.97 33.43
CA GLN A 127 26.51 10.79 33.79
C GLN A 127 26.09 10.81 35.27
N GLY A 128 27.05 11.04 36.18
CA GLY A 128 26.78 11.13 37.61
C GLY A 128 25.78 12.25 37.94
N ALA A 129 25.95 13.42 37.33
CA ALA A 129 25.04 14.54 37.52
C ALA A 129 23.60 14.22 37.04
N LEU A 130 23.44 13.61 35.86
CA LEU A 130 22.10 13.22 35.38
C LEU A 130 21.47 12.14 36.26
N LEU A 131 22.23 11.16 36.74
CA LEU A 131 21.71 10.16 37.69
C LEU A 131 21.24 10.81 39.00
N ASP A 132 22.04 11.74 39.55
CA ASP A 132 21.68 12.49 40.75
C ASP A 132 20.41 13.35 40.54
N ILE A 133 20.25 13.96 39.36
CA ILE A 133 19.04 14.70 38.99
C ILE A 133 17.83 13.77 38.88
N LEU A 134 17.98 12.58 38.29
CA LEU A 134 16.90 11.58 38.18
C LEU A 134 16.54 10.95 39.53
N ASP A 135 17.45 10.95 40.49
CA ASP A 135 17.21 10.59 41.89
C ASP A 135 16.62 11.75 42.71
N SER A 136 16.29 12.88 42.05
CA SER A 136 15.75 14.10 42.65
C SER A 136 16.64 14.68 43.76
N LYS A 137 17.96 14.50 43.66
CA LYS A 137 18.93 15.14 44.58
C LYS A 137 18.95 16.64 44.32
N GLN A 138 18.99 17.41 45.41
CA GLN A 138 19.07 18.87 45.33
C GLN A 138 20.52 19.35 45.19
N ASN A 139 20.71 20.51 44.56
CA ASN A 139 22.00 21.18 44.43
C ASN A 139 23.08 20.33 43.73
N VAL A 140 22.71 19.60 42.67
CA VAL A 140 23.67 18.87 41.84
C VAL A 140 24.66 19.87 41.22
N ARG A 141 25.96 19.60 41.38
CA ARG A 141 27.04 20.47 40.93
C ARG A 141 28.11 19.71 40.16
N LEU A 142 28.65 20.36 39.13
CA LEU A 142 29.83 19.93 38.39
C LEU A 142 30.85 21.07 38.37
N ASP A 143 32.10 20.78 38.69
CA ASP A 143 33.16 21.79 38.83
C ASP A 143 32.74 22.98 39.73
N ASN A 144 32.03 22.69 40.82
CA ASN A 144 31.45 23.66 41.76
C ASN A 144 30.40 24.63 41.14
N ARG A 145 29.90 24.35 39.94
CA ARG A 145 28.80 25.08 39.30
C ARG A 145 27.50 24.26 39.33
N PRO A 146 26.33 24.90 39.54
CA PRO A 146 25.04 24.22 39.44
C PRO A 146 24.87 23.56 38.07
N VAL A 147 24.21 22.40 38.05
CA VAL A 147 23.77 21.72 36.83
C VAL A 147 22.28 21.94 36.67
N ASN A 148 21.87 22.50 35.53
CA ASN A 148 20.49 22.83 35.24
C ASN A 148 19.97 21.98 34.09
N CYS A 149 18.68 21.66 34.14
CA CYS A 149 17.93 21.10 33.03
C CYS A 149 17.18 22.21 32.30
N SER A 150 17.17 22.18 30.98
CA SER A 150 16.41 23.11 30.15
C SER A 150 15.67 22.36 29.05
N VAL A 151 14.53 22.89 28.61
CA VAL A 151 13.78 22.36 27.48
C VAL A 151 14.20 23.06 26.21
N LEU A 152 14.18 22.35 25.09
CA LEU A 152 14.52 22.94 23.79
C LEU A 152 13.33 23.71 23.21
N CYS A 153 13.63 24.85 22.59
CA CYS A 153 12.69 25.65 21.83
C CYS A 153 13.21 25.80 20.40
N LEU A 154 12.33 25.71 19.42
CA LEU A 154 12.60 26.04 18.03
C LEU A 154 11.89 27.35 17.68
N GLY A 155 12.65 28.44 17.56
CA GLY A 155 12.11 29.80 17.58
C GLY A 155 11.39 30.03 18.92
N ASP A 156 10.12 30.45 18.84
CA ASP A 156 9.27 30.70 20.01
C ASP A 156 8.45 29.47 20.44
N VAL A 157 8.66 28.31 19.81
CA VAL A 157 7.88 27.09 20.08
C VAL A 157 8.70 26.14 20.92
N GLU A 158 8.20 25.88 22.13
CA GLU A 158 8.77 24.90 23.04
C GLU A 158 8.49 23.47 22.56
N LEU A 159 9.51 22.60 22.62
CA LEU A 159 9.41 21.20 22.22
C LEU A 159 8.93 20.32 23.40
N ASP A 160 8.14 19.29 23.07
CA ASP A 160 7.71 18.24 24.01
C ASP A 160 8.63 17.03 23.92
N GLY A 161 9.37 16.74 25.00
CA GLY A 161 10.23 15.55 25.11
C GLY A 161 11.72 15.89 25.22
N PRO A 162 12.35 16.51 24.21
CA PRO A 162 13.77 16.82 24.24
C PRO A 162 14.15 17.77 25.37
N PHE A 163 15.24 17.47 26.07
CA PHE A 163 15.80 18.34 27.09
C PHE A 163 17.33 18.35 27.04
N VAL A 164 17.90 19.40 27.63
CA VAL A 164 19.33 19.65 27.73
C VAL A 164 19.72 19.68 29.20
N ILE A 165 20.87 19.07 29.51
CA ILE A 165 21.53 19.17 30.80
C ILE A 165 22.89 19.82 30.60
N GLY A 166 23.23 20.76 31.46
CA GLY A 166 24.56 21.34 31.46
C GLY A 166 24.82 22.14 32.72
N LYS A 167 26.08 22.53 32.91
CA LYS A 167 26.43 23.54 33.91
C LYS A 167 25.68 24.83 33.61
N ASP A 168 25.35 25.57 34.66
CA ASP A 168 24.71 26.88 34.54
C ASP A 168 25.52 27.78 33.60
N ARG A 169 24.88 28.16 32.48
CA ARG A 169 25.51 28.90 31.39
C ARG A 169 25.46 30.42 31.61
N ASP A 170 24.61 30.92 32.50
CA ASP A 170 24.61 32.35 32.86
C ASP A 170 25.90 32.73 33.59
N MET A 171 26.56 31.75 34.20
CA MET A 171 27.86 31.88 34.86
C MET A 171 29.05 31.41 33.99
N ALA A 172 28.84 31.11 32.71
CA ALA A 172 29.89 30.58 31.84
C ALA A 172 30.79 31.70 31.28
N THR A 173 32.10 31.49 31.34
CA THR A 173 33.11 32.36 30.72
C THR A 173 33.67 31.81 29.40
N GLN A 174 33.28 30.59 29.04
CA GLN A 174 33.69 29.86 27.84
C GLN A 174 32.57 28.93 27.37
N ALA A 175 32.72 28.33 26.19
CA ALA A 175 31.79 27.32 25.72
C ALA A 175 31.75 26.13 26.69
N GLU A 176 30.56 25.74 27.12
CA GLU A 176 30.35 24.64 28.06
C GLU A 176 29.74 23.44 27.35
N LYS A 177 30.17 22.26 27.81
CA LYS A 177 29.61 21.00 27.36
C LYS A 177 28.17 20.85 27.80
N ILE A 178 27.38 20.21 26.95
CA ILE A 178 25.97 19.92 27.21
C ILE A 178 25.67 18.47 26.90
N VAL A 179 24.75 17.87 27.65
CA VAL A 179 24.13 16.59 27.31
C VAL A 179 22.75 16.89 26.77
N VAL A 180 22.44 16.36 25.59
CA VAL A 180 21.09 16.46 25.02
C VAL A 180 20.47 15.08 25.03
N TYR A 181 19.24 15.02 25.53
CA TYR A 181 18.37 13.86 25.42
C TYR A 181 17.27 14.17 24.39
N ILE A 182 17.19 13.34 23.36
CA ILE A 182 16.11 13.32 22.38
C ILE A 182 15.50 11.92 22.47
N PRO A 183 14.27 11.77 23.00
CA PRO A 183 13.63 10.46 23.11
C PRO A 183 13.66 9.74 21.75
N ASP A 184 13.90 8.44 21.74
CA ASP A 184 13.96 7.55 20.55
C ASP A 184 14.72 8.09 19.33
N ASP A 185 15.70 8.99 19.50
CA ASP A 185 16.51 9.50 18.37
C ASP A 185 17.21 8.31 17.68
N PRO A 186 16.99 8.09 16.37
CA PRO A 186 17.59 6.96 15.66
C PRO A 186 19.11 7.06 15.53
N VAL A 187 19.70 8.23 15.79
CA VAL A 187 21.13 8.50 15.67
C VAL A 187 21.81 8.49 17.04
N ALA A 188 21.30 9.27 17.98
CA ALA A 188 21.88 9.35 19.33
C ALA A 188 20.85 9.88 20.35
N PRO A 189 20.09 8.99 21.04
CA PRO A 189 19.07 9.36 22.02
C PRO A 189 19.60 10.20 23.17
N LEU A 190 20.84 9.94 23.61
CA LEU A 190 21.51 10.72 24.63
C LEU A 190 22.97 10.90 24.21
N LYS A 191 23.42 12.16 24.12
CA LYS A 191 24.80 12.47 23.72
C LYS A 191 25.30 13.76 24.34
N GLU A 192 26.57 13.75 24.73
CA GLU A 192 27.34 14.91 25.12
C GLU A 192 27.94 15.62 23.91
N TYR A 193 27.88 16.94 23.91
CA TYR A 193 28.45 17.82 22.90
C TYR A 193 29.37 18.83 23.57
N ASP A 194 30.44 19.23 22.87
CA ASP A 194 31.41 20.18 23.39
C ASP A 194 30.83 21.59 23.58
N SER A 195 29.75 21.93 22.86
CA SER A 195 29.04 23.20 22.98
C SER A 195 27.62 23.11 22.43
N VAL A 196 26.81 24.14 22.72
CA VAL A 196 25.48 24.33 22.11
C VAL A 196 25.58 24.42 20.58
N GLU A 197 26.60 25.09 20.05
CA GLU A 197 26.82 25.22 18.61
C GLU A 197 27.15 23.86 17.96
N ALA A 198 27.96 23.04 18.62
CA ALA A 198 28.25 21.67 18.15
C ALA A 198 26.98 20.82 18.08
N PHE A 199 26.08 20.95 19.06
CA PHE A 199 24.78 20.30 19.03
C PHE A 199 23.90 20.82 17.88
N ILE A 200 23.75 22.14 17.72
CA ILE A 200 22.93 22.73 16.65
C ILE A 200 23.40 22.25 15.26
N ASN A 201 24.71 22.24 15.03
CA ASN A 201 25.29 21.74 13.78
C ASN A 201 25.01 20.24 13.59
N SER A 202 25.18 19.43 14.65
CA SER A 202 24.86 18.00 14.58
C SER A 202 23.38 17.75 14.29
N LEU A 203 22.47 18.50 14.92
CA LEU A 203 21.04 18.37 14.69
C LEU A 203 20.66 18.79 13.27
N ARG A 204 21.21 19.90 12.77
CA ARG A 204 21.04 20.35 11.37
C ARG A 204 21.45 19.25 10.39
N ASP A 205 22.63 18.67 10.58
CA ASP A 205 23.12 17.64 9.68
C ASP A 205 22.22 16.39 9.70
N ARG A 206 21.65 16.05 10.86
CA ARG A 206 20.64 14.98 10.99
C ARG A 206 19.34 15.30 10.27
N MET A 207 18.90 16.56 10.18
CA MET A 207 17.69 16.93 9.44
C MET A 207 17.74 16.57 7.95
N PHE A 208 18.94 16.37 7.41
CA PHE A 208 19.17 15.93 6.03
C PHE A 208 19.25 14.40 5.88
N ILE A 209 19.17 13.63 6.97
CA ILE A 209 19.02 12.17 6.92
C ILE A 209 17.57 11.88 6.52
N ASP A 210 17.39 10.99 5.56
CA ASP A 210 16.07 10.59 5.08
C ASP A 210 15.18 10.14 6.25
N GLY A 211 13.99 10.74 6.36
CA GLY A 211 13.03 10.46 7.42
C GLY A 211 13.29 11.13 8.77
N TYR A 212 14.48 11.68 9.05
CA TYR A 212 14.79 12.27 10.36
C TYR A 212 13.98 13.53 10.67
N LEU A 213 13.77 14.40 9.68
CA LEU A 213 12.93 15.59 9.86
C LEU A 213 11.50 15.18 10.27
N ASN A 214 10.92 14.18 9.61
CA ASN A 214 9.60 13.65 9.94
C ASN A 214 9.55 13.08 11.37
N PHE A 215 10.58 12.33 11.77
CA PHE A 215 10.75 11.89 13.16
C PHE A 215 10.76 13.09 14.11
N PHE A 216 11.56 14.12 13.84
CA PHE A 216 11.73 15.27 14.73
C PHE A 216 10.46 16.11 14.88
N MET A 217 9.61 16.18 13.84
CA MET A 217 8.34 16.91 13.90
C MET A 217 7.39 16.44 15.02
N ARG A 218 7.57 15.22 15.57
CA ARG A 218 6.76 14.70 16.67
C ARG A 218 6.91 15.47 17.98
N PHE A 219 8.05 16.15 18.18
CA PHE A 219 8.31 16.96 19.36
C PHE A 219 7.70 18.36 19.27
N ILE A 220 7.17 18.73 18.11
CA ILE A 220 6.51 20.02 17.90
C ILE A 220 5.02 19.87 18.25
N PRO A 221 4.46 20.75 19.11
CA PRO A 221 3.02 20.78 19.39
C PRO A 221 2.19 20.85 18.12
N ALA A 222 1.09 20.10 18.06
CA ALA A 222 0.35 19.86 16.82
C ALA A 222 -0.09 21.16 16.13
N ARG A 223 -0.50 22.17 16.90
CA ARG A 223 -0.88 23.50 16.38
C ARG A 223 0.22 24.31 15.69
N HIS A 224 1.49 24.03 15.99
CA HIS A 224 2.62 24.76 15.41
C HIS A 224 3.34 23.95 14.32
N ARG A 225 2.99 22.67 14.17
CA ARG A 225 3.73 21.69 13.37
C ARG A 225 3.81 22.08 11.90
N SER A 226 2.69 22.47 11.28
CA SER A 226 2.65 22.88 9.87
C SER A 226 3.51 24.12 9.60
N ALA A 227 3.25 25.21 10.32
CA ALA A 227 3.97 26.47 10.16
C ALA A 227 5.49 26.32 10.42
N LEU A 228 5.89 25.48 11.39
CA LEU A 228 7.30 25.21 11.64
C LEU A 228 7.92 24.28 10.60
N PHE A 229 7.18 23.28 10.10
CA PHE A 229 7.65 22.42 9.03
C PHE A 229 7.99 23.23 7.78
N GLU A 230 7.11 24.15 7.37
CA GLU A 230 7.36 25.03 6.23
C GLU A 230 8.60 25.88 6.45
N LYS A 231 8.69 26.57 7.60
CA LYS A 231 9.86 27.40 7.94
C LYS A 231 11.17 26.59 7.98
N LEU A 232 11.14 25.39 8.56
CA LEU A 232 12.30 24.49 8.60
C LEU A 232 12.67 23.99 7.21
N SER A 233 11.69 23.54 6.43
CA SER A 233 11.89 23.04 5.07
C SER A 233 12.45 24.14 4.16
N GLU A 234 11.94 25.38 4.25
CA GLU A 234 12.48 26.52 3.50
C GLU A 234 13.90 26.90 3.93
N ARG A 235 14.23 26.77 5.22
CA ARG A 235 15.60 27.03 5.70
C ARG A 235 16.57 25.92 5.30
N LEU A 236 16.16 24.66 5.36
CA LEU A 236 16.98 23.50 5.00
C LEU A 236 17.10 23.33 3.49
N HIS A 237 16.07 23.73 2.74
CA HIS A 237 15.97 23.61 1.29
C HIS A 237 15.50 24.92 0.62
N PRO A 238 16.28 26.01 0.73
CA PRO A 238 15.91 27.29 0.14
C PRO A 238 15.77 27.20 -1.39
N LYS A 239 14.88 28.03 -1.94
CA LYS A 239 14.76 28.19 -3.39
C LYS A 239 15.91 29.03 -3.91
N VAL A 240 16.81 28.40 -4.66
CA VAL A 240 17.92 29.05 -5.35
C VAL A 240 17.56 29.31 -6.81
N LYS A 241 17.99 30.44 -7.34
CA LYS A 241 17.83 30.74 -8.77
C LYS A 241 18.91 30.00 -9.56
N LYS A 242 18.48 29.27 -10.58
CA LYS A 242 19.33 28.56 -11.55
C LYS A 242 19.08 29.10 -12.96
N GLY A 243 20.06 28.91 -13.85
CA GLY A 243 20.06 29.42 -15.22
C GLY A 243 21.08 30.54 -15.43
N GLY A 244 21.72 30.56 -16.60
CA GLY A 244 22.68 31.60 -16.99
C GLY A 244 22.04 32.96 -17.28
N PHE A 245 22.85 34.01 -17.44
CA PHE A 245 22.40 35.37 -17.74
C PHE A 245 21.62 35.48 -19.08
N PHE A 246 21.82 34.51 -19.98
CA PHE A 246 21.16 34.40 -21.28
C PHE A 246 20.16 33.22 -21.37
N GLU A 247 19.93 32.50 -20.27
CA GLU A 247 18.99 31.36 -20.21
C GLU A 247 17.77 31.71 -19.38
N ARG A 248 16.69 30.93 -19.51
CA ARG A 248 15.53 31.06 -18.61
C ARG A 248 15.98 30.78 -17.19
N GLN A 249 15.67 31.67 -16.27
CA GLN A 249 15.89 31.43 -14.85
C GLN A 249 14.75 30.59 -14.27
N TRP A 250 15.07 29.59 -13.46
CA TRP A 250 14.08 28.83 -12.67
C TRP A 250 14.50 28.77 -11.20
N LEU A 251 13.55 28.45 -10.32
CA LEU A 251 13.80 28.25 -8.89
C LEU A 251 13.88 26.75 -8.62
N GLU A 252 14.98 26.33 -8.01
CA GLU A 252 15.20 24.96 -7.58
C GLU A 252 15.43 24.93 -6.06
N ARG A 253 14.93 23.91 -5.37
CA ARG A 253 15.19 23.73 -3.95
C ARG A 253 16.50 22.97 -3.79
N GLU A 254 17.47 23.56 -3.09
CA GLU A 254 18.76 22.92 -2.82
C GLU A 254 19.01 22.80 -1.33
N ALA A 255 19.65 21.70 -0.90
CA ALA A 255 20.01 21.50 0.51
C ALA A 255 21.06 22.53 0.96
N ASP A 256 20.71 23.34 1.95
CA ASP A 256 21.63 24.30 2.58
C ASP A 256 22.32 23.66 3.80
N ARG A 257 23.52 23.12 3.56
CA ARG A 257 24.35 22.54 4.63
C ARG A 257 24.86 23.57 5.65
N ASN A 258 24.65 24.86 5.41
CA ASN A 258 24.96 25.95 6.36
C ASN A 258 23.72 26.53 7.03
N ALA A 259 22.54 25.91 6.83
CA ALA A 259 21.29 26.35 7.42
C ALA A 259 21.40 26.50 8.96
N ARG A 260 20.94 27.62 9.50
CA ARG A 260 20.94 27.85 10.95
C ARG A 260 19.58 27.50 11.55
N LEU A 261 19.58 26.53 12.47
CA LEU A 261 18.42 26.24 13.31
C LEU A 261 18.36 27.26 14.44
N ASP A 262 17.23 27.96 14.59
CA ASP A 262 17.01 28.90 15.69
C ASP A 262 16.60 28.12 16.94
N LEU A 263 17.56 27.42 17.54
CA LEU A 263 17.36 26.69 18.77
C LEU A 263 17.66 27.57 19.98
N ARG A 264 16.73 27.55 20.93
CA ARG A 264 16.84 28.21 22.23
C ARG A 264 16.54 27.18 23.31
N GLU A 265 16.76 27.57 24.54
CA GLU A 265 16.42 26.75 25.68
C GLU A 265 15.72 27.58 26.75
N THR A 266 14.83 26.93 27.50
CA THR A 266 14.16 27.54 28.65
C THR A 266 14.43 26.69 29.88
N PRO A 267 14.89 27.28 31.01
CA PRO A 267 15.15 26.52 32.23
C PRO A 267 13.92 25.77 32.71
N LEU A 268 14.10 24.47 32.98
CA LEU A 268 13.06 23.62 33.54
C LEU A 268 12.89 23.94 35.02
N GLN A 269 11.64 24.14 35.46
CA GLN A 269 11.33 24.43 36.87
C GLN A 269 10.99 23.14 37.61
N GLY A 270 11.60 22.94 38.78
CA GLY A 270 11.36 21.78 39.65
C GLY A 270 12.15 20.52 39.27
N PRO A 271 11.91 19.40 39.97
CA PRO A 271 12.58 18.14 39.69
C PRO A 271 12.29 17.60 38.28
N LEU A 272 13.31 17.06 37.62
CA LEU A 272 13.23 16.66 36.20
C LEU A 272 12.10 15.67 35.90
N PRO A 273 11.94 14.52 36.61
CA PRO A 273 10.89 13.56 36.30
C PRO A 273 9.48 14.16 36.38
N GLU A 274 9.20 14.91 37.44
CA GLU A 274 7.92 15.56 37.71
C GLU A 274 7.59 16.60 36.65
N ALA A 275 8.55 17.46 36.31
CA ALA A 275 8.37 18.46 35.28
C ALA A 275 8.15 17.83 33.89
N LEU A 276 8.85 16.75 33.55
CA LEU A 276 8.60 16.01 32.29
C LEU A 276 7.20 15.39 32.26
N TYR A 277 6.71 14.84 33.38
CA TYR A 277 5.35 14.32 33.47
C TYR A 277 4.29 15.41 33.24
N ASP A 278 4.40 16.54 33.95
CA ASP A 278 3.42 17.62 33.87
C ASP A 278 3.38 18.21 32.45
N ARG A 279 4.55 18.38 31.84
CA ARG A 279 4.68 18.83 30.44
C ARG A 279 4.10 17.83 29.46
N LYS A 280 4.38 16.53 29.60
CA LYS A 280 3.81 15.52 28.70
C LYS A 280 2.29 15.50 28.79
N ARG A 281 1.75 15.57 30.00
CA ARG A 281 0.29 15.64 30.23
C ARG A 281 -0.31 16.89 29.59
N ALA A 282 0.34 18.04 29.73
CA ALA A 282 -0.08 19.29 29.09
C ALA A 282 -0.05 19.17 27.56
N ALA A 283 1.05 18.66 26.98
CA ALA A 283 1.20 18.46 25.55
C ALA A 283 0.15 17.50 24.97
N LEU A 284 -0.17 16.41 25.68
CA LEU A 284 -1.22 15.47 25.28
C LEU A 284 -2.60 16.16 25.22
N LYS A 285 -2.98 16.90 26.28
CA LYS A 285 -4.24 17.66 26.30
C LYS A 285 -4.28 18.72 25.20
N ASP A 286 -3.16 19.38 24.98
CA ASP A 286 -3.04 20.44 23.99
C ASP A 286 -3.17 19.93 22.55
N ASN A 287 -2.45 18.85 22.23
CA ASN A 287 -2.57 18.17 20.94
C ASN A 287 -3.99 17.65 20.73
N ALA A 288 -4.63 17.14 21.79
CA ALA A 288 -6.02 16.70 21.74
C ALA A 288 -6.97 17.81 21.32
N LEU A 289 -6.80 19.03 21.85
CA LEU A 289 -7.63 20.18 21.49
C LEU A 289 -7.46 20.60 20.03
N PHE A 290 -6.28 20.39 19.45
CA PHE A 290 -6.04 20.66 18.03
C PHE A 290 -6.69 19.61 17.12
N HIS A 291 -6.70 18.35 17.53
CA HIS A 291 -7.25 17.25 16.73
C HIS A 291 -8.76 17.10 16.89
N GLY A 292 -9.28 17.20 18.11
CA GLY A 292 -10.70 17.19 18.44
C GLY A 292 -11.11 18.50 19.11
N VAL A 293 -11.69 19.42 18.34
CA VAL A 293 -12.03 20.77 18.80
C VAL A 293 -13.42 20.76 19.46
N PRO A 294 -13.56 21.08 20.75
CA PRO A 294 -14.86 21.14 21.40
C PRO A 294 -15.77 22.21 20.79
N THR A 295 -17.08 22.01 20.79
CA THR A 295 -18.06 23.00 20.27
C THR A 295 -17.90 24.34 20.99
N ALA A 296 -17.67 24.31 22.31
CA ALA A 296 -17.42 25.51 23.11
C ALA A 296 -16.15 26.27 22.67
N ALA A 297 -15.11 25.57 22.21
CA ALA A 297 -13.89 26.21 21.72
C ALA A 297 -14.10 26.85 20.34
N GLN A 298 -14.91 26.23 19.46
CA GLN A 298 -15.32 26.85 18.19
C GLN A 298 -16.14 28.12 18.42
N ASP A 299 -17.00 28.13 19.44
CA ASP A 299 -17.84 29.30 19.75
C ASP A 299 -17.03 30.50 20.30
N GLN A 300 -15.79 30.27 20.75
CA GLN A 300 -14.90 31.32 21.29
C GLN A 300 -13.95 31.92 20.24
N LYS A 301 -13.87 31.37 19.01
CA LYS A 301 -12.94 31.86 17.99
C LYS A 301 -13.28 33.28 17.52
N THR A 302 -12.28 34.14 17.53
CA THR A 302 -12.32 35.45 16.88
C THR A 302 -12.19 35.32 15.35
N VAL A 303 -12.62 36.34 14.60
CA VAL A 303 -12.60 36.32 13.12
C VAL A 303 -11.17 36.18 12.55
N ASP A 304 -10.17 36.76 13.22
CA ASP A 304 -8.76 36.69 12.78
C ASP A 304 -8.17 35.28 13.00
N GLU A 305 -8.57 34.59 14.06
CA GLU A 305 -8.18 33.20 14.33
C GLU A 305 -8.75 32.23 13.31
N ARG A 306 -9.91 32.54 12.70
CA ARG A 306 -10.55 31.72 11.65
C ARG A 306 -9.73 31.72 10.37
N VAL A 307 -9.26 32.89 9.94
CA VAL A 307 -8.51 33.02 8.68
C VAL A 307 -7.15 32.33 8.76
N GLN A 308 -6.47 32.39 9.91
CA GLN A 308 -5.22 31.66 10.12
C GLN A 308 -5.45 30.16 10.24
N TYR A 309 -6.50 29.73 10.96
CA TYR A 309 -6.88 28.33 11.10
C TYR A 309 -7.10 27.62 9.76
N PHE A 310 -7.79 28.25 8.79
CA PHE A 310 -7.97 27.66 7.46
C PHE A 310 -6.72 27.71 6.58
N LYS A 311 -5.85 28.71 6.74
CA LYS A 311 -4.56 28.77 6.04
C LYS A 311 -3.62 27.66 6.48
N ASP A 312 -3.50 27.42 7.79
CA ASP A 312 -2.63 26.38 8.34
C ASP A 312 -3.10 24.96 7.99
N LYS A 313 -4.42 24.74 7.91
CA LYS A 313 -5.04 23.43 7.62
C LYS A 313 -5.04 23.06 6.13
N ALA A 314 -4.98 24.03 5.22
CA ALA A 314 -4.91 23.80 3.78
C ALA A 314 -3.62 23.08 3.34
N PHE A 315 -2.54 23.25 4.10
CA PHE A 315 -1.22 22.64 3.85
C PHE A 315 -1.02 21.29 4.56
N ASP A 316 -1.95 20.90 5.44
CA ASP A 316 -1.85 19.76 6.36
C ASP A 316 -2.39 18.42 5.77
N VAL A 317 -2.43 18.30 4.44
CA VAL A 317 -3.06 17.14 3.76
C VAL A 317 -2.19 15.87 3.80
N LEU A 318 -0.93 15.91 4.26
CA LEU A 318 -0.05 14.73 4.26
C LEU A 318 0.62 14.33 5.59
N ASN A 319 0.60 15.14 6.67
CA ASN A 319 1.45 14.85 7.85
C ASN A 319 0.74 14.72 9.22
N ILE A 320 -0.59 14.71 9.27
CA ILE A 320 -1.33 14.69 10.56
C ILE A 320 -1.48 13.28 11.19
N ALA A 321 -1.21 12.19 10.47
CA ALA A 321 -1.70 10.88 10.91
C ALA A 321 -0.84 10.15 11.98
N ALA A 322 0.39 10.58 12.29
CA ALA A 322 1.38 9.69 12.91
C ALA A 322 1.72 9.88 14.40
N PHE A 323 1.32 10.94 15.12
CA PHE A 323 1.96 11.20 16.43
C PHE A 323 1.01 11.59 17.58
N VAL A 324 0.62 10.54 18.33
CA VAL A 324 0.33 10.42 19.77
C VAL A 324 -0.63 11.43 20.42
N VAL A 325 -1.90 11.02 20.56
CA VAL A 325 -2.78 11.41 21.67
C VAL A 325 -3.61 10.18 22.10
N PRO A 326 -3.64 9.78 23.40
CA PRO A 326 -4.45 8.65 23.86
C PRO A 326 -5.94 8.83 23.53
N VAL A 327 -6.53 7.81 22.92
CA VAL A 327 -7.97 7.53 22.74
C VAL A 327 -8.81 8.34 21.71
N LEU A 328 -8.20 9.23 20.90
CA LEU A 328 -8.55 9.28 19.48
C LEU A 328 -7.78 8.19 18.71
N GLY A 329 -6.89 7.50 19.44
CA GLY A 329 -6.10 6.37 19.00
C GLY A 329 -6.92 5.26 18.38
N GLU A 330 -8.13 4.92 18.80
CA GLU A 330 -8.78 3.72 18.22
C GLU A 330 -9.33 3.92 16.80
N VAL A 331 -9.85 5.10 16.46
CA VAL A 331 -10.37 5.37 15.09
C VAL A 331 -9.28 5.93 14.18
N MET A 332 -8.41 6.81 14.68
CA MET A 332 -7.27 7.28 13.92
C MET A 332 -6.21 6.18 13.79
N MET A 333 -5.90 5.34 14.80
CA MET A 333 -5.06 4.15 14.55
C MET A 333 -5.72 3.20 13.58
N ALA A 334 -7.04 2.99 13.59
CA ALA A 334 -7.64 2.13 12.58
C ALA A 334 -7.32 2.66 11.17
N VAL A 335 -7.49 3.97 10.92
CA VAL A 335 -7.18 4.59 9.62
C VAL A 335 -5.67 4.63 9.35
N THR A 336 -4.83 5.02 10.30
CA THR A 336 -3.37 5.11 10.15
C THR A 336 -2.72 3.73 10.04
N ALA A 337 -3.18 2.75 10.80
CA ALA A 337 -2.70 1.38 10.73
C ALA A 337 -3.19 0.71 9.44
N ILE A 338 -4.40 1.04 8.94
CA ILE A 338 -4.80 0.70 7.58
C ILE A 338 -3.86 1.39 6.57
N GLN A 339 -3.54 2.67 6.70
CA GLN A 339 -2.70 3.40 5.75
C GLN A 339 -1.25 2.89 5.74
N LEU A 340 -0.63 2.67 6.91
CA LEU A 340 0.67 2.02 7.06
C LEU A 340 0.64 0.57 6.53
N ALA A 341 -0.47 -0.15 6.76
CA ALA A 341 -0.63 -1.48 6.21
C ALA A 341 -0.70 -1.46 4.67
N HIS A 342 -1.23 -0.40 4.04
CA HIS A 342 -1.16 -0.24 2.58
C HIS A 342 0.24 0.20 2.10
N GLU A 343 1.07 0.79 2.95
CA GLU A 343 2.46 1.10 2.63
C GLU A 343 3.35 -0.15 2.70
N VAL A 344 3.08 -1.04 3.65
CA VAL A 344 3.85 -2.27 3.89
C VAL A 344 3.35 -3.44 3.06
N TYR A 345 2.04 -3.65 3.00
CA TYR A 345 1.42 -4.84 2.40
C TYR A 345 0.76 -4.51 1.08
N GLU A 346 0.94 -5.39 0.11
CA GLU A 346 0.28 -5.32 -1.19
C GLU A 346 -1.02 -6.13 -1.18
N GLY A 347 -2.13 -5.46 -1.54
CA GLY A 347 -3.44 -6.12 -1.70
C GLY A 347 -4.13 -6.55 -0.41
N ILE A 348 -3.83 -5.92 0.73
CA ILE A 348 -4.42 -6.25 2.03
C ILE A 348 -5.95 -6.22 2.05
N GLU A 349 -6.59 -5.50 1.12
CA GLU A 349 -8.05 -5.38 1.02
C GLU A 349 -8.70 -6.73 0.66
N SER A 350 -8.01 -7.63 -0.04
CA SER A 350 -8.55 -8.94 -0.44
C SER A 350 -8.31 -10.05 0.59
N TRP A 351 -7.58 -9.79 1.67
CA TRP A 351 -7.25 -10.80 2.68
C TRP A 351 -8.45 -11.19 3.55
N ALA A 352 -8.36 -12.33 4.23
CA ALA A 352 -9.39 -12.72 5.19
C ALA A 352 -9.37 -11.78 6.43
N LYS A 353 -10.49 -11.68 7.15
CA LYS A 353 -10.64 -10.72 8.25
C LYS A 353 -9.64 -10.95 9.38
N ASP A 354 -9.41 -12.21 9.73
CA ASP A 354 -8.45 -12.67 10.72
C ASP A 354 -7.00 -12.41 10.28
N GLU A 355 -6.67 -12.64 9.00
CA GLU A 355 -5.35 -12.31 8.42
C GLU A 355 -5.06 -10.80 8.49
N LYS A 356 -6.05 -9.95 8.16
CA LYS A 356 -5.91 -8.49 8.30
C LYS A 356 -5.65 -8.08 9.75
N GLN A 357 -6.33 -8.72 10.71
CA GLN A 357 -6.13 -8.44 12.14
C GLN A 357 -4.72 -8.84 12.60
N GLN A 358 -4.23 -10.00 12.17
CA GLN A 358 -2.88 -10.47 12.49
C GLN A 358 -1.80 -9.56 11.88
N ALA A 359 -1.95 -9.18 10.61
CA ALA A 359 -1.02 -8.29 9.91
C ALA A 359 -0.95 -6.89 10.55
N LEU A 360 -2.11 -6.37 10.98
CA LEU A 360 -2.21 -5.10 11.68
C LEU A 360 -1.58 -5.15 13.07
N ALA A 361 -1.83 -6.22 13.82
CA ALA A 361 -1.25 -6.42 15.14
C ALA A 361 0.28 -6.51 15.07
N TYR A 362 0.80 -7.24 14.07
CA TYR A 362 2.23 -7.36 13.82
C TYR A 362 2.88 -6.03 13.42
N LEU A 363 2.23 -5.24 12.56
CA LEU A 363 2.70 -3.92 12.14
C LEU A 363 2.82 -2.91 13.29
N LEU A 364 1.96 -3.05 14.31
CA LEU A 364 1.86 -2.11 15.44
C LEU A 364 2.74 -2.50 16.63
N ASP A 365 3.38 -3.67 16.61
CA ASP A 365 4.27 -4.11 17.69
C ASP A 365 5.67 -3.48 17.56
N VAL A 366 6.01 -2.61 18.51
CA VAL A 366 7.20 -1.75 18.47
C VAL A 366 8.51 -2.53 18.71
N VAL A 367 8.44 -3.77 19.21
CA VAL A 367 9.63 -4.60 19.46
C VAL A 367 10.12 -5.34 18.20
N GLU A 368 9.28 -5.52 17.18
CA GLU A 368 9.54 -6.45 16.06
C GLU A 368 9.71 -5.82 14.66
N ASN A 369 9.59 -4.48 14.55
CA ASN A 369 9.74 -3.75 13.27
C ASN A 369 11.08 -3.97 12.53
N ILE A 370 12.12 -4.45 13.23
CA ILE A 370 13.43 -4.80 12.64
C ILE A 370 13.31 -5.98 11.66
N ALA A 371 12.42 -6.96 11.94
CA ALA A 371 12.21 -8.11 11.06
C ALA A 371 11.55 -7.71 9.74
N LEU A 372 10.58 -6.78 9.79
CA LEU A 372 9.90 -6.23 8.62
C LEU A 372 10.87 -5.44 7.72
N MET A 373 11.77 -4.64 8.31
CA MET A 373 12.83 -3.94 7.57
C MET A 373 13.81 -4.90 6.89
N SER A 374 14.13 -6.02 7.55
CA SER A 374 14.98 -7.07 6.95
C SER A 374 14.30 -7.79 5.78
N ALA A 375 12.99 -8.03 5.87
CA ALA A 375 12.20 -8.65 4.81
C ALA A 375 12.00 -7.74 3.59
N LEU A 376 11.97 -6.42 3.77
CA LEU A 376 11.79 -5.41 2.72
C LEU A 376 13.10 -4.94 2.07
N GLY A 377 14.26 -5.50 2.43
CA GLY A 377 15.51 -5.37 1.66
C GLY A 377 16.26 -4.04 1.78
N ALA A 378 15.99 -3.21 2.79
CA ALA A 378 16.75 -1.97 3.03
C ALA A 378 18.12 -2.27 3.70
N ALA A 379 19.13 -2.59 2.88
CA ALA A 379 20.59 -2.61 3.08
C ALA A 379 21.18 -2.62 4.52
N ALA A 380 21.96 -3.62 4.93
CA ALA A 380 23.34 -3.87 4.48
C ALA A 380 24.43 -2.88 4.98
N THR A 381 24.45 -2.55 6.29
CA THR A 381 25.71 -2.29 7.01
C THR A 381 25.84 -3.26 8.17
N GLY A 382 26.85 -4.13 8.11
CA GLY A 382 27.02 -5.23 9.04
C GLY A 382 27.12 -4.79 10.51
N SER A 383 26.25 -5.36 11.34
CA SER A 383 26.51 -5.57 12.75
C SER A 383 25.59 -6.67 13.26
N ALA A 384 26.22 -7.76 13.71
CA ALA A 384 25.75 -8.82 14.60
C ALA A 384 24.31 -9.37 14.43
N GLY A 385 24.23 -10.68 14.21
CA GLY A 385 22.99 -11.45 14.10
C GLY A 385 21.95 -11.08 15.15
N ILE A 386 20.80 -10.64 14.66
CA ILE A 386 19.58 -10.50 15.44
C ILE A 386 19.07 -11.93 15.69
N PRO A 387 18.76 -12.32 16.95
CA PRO A 387 18.26 -13.65 17.25
C PRO A 387 16.98 -13.93 16.44
N ALA A 388 16.77 -15.19 16.07
CA ALA A 388 15.57 -15.64 15.37
C ALA A 388 14.32 -15.34 16.22
N ILE A 389 13.67 -14.21 15.93
CA ILE A 389 12.38 -13.84 16.49
C ILE A 389 11.34 -14.78 15.85
N GLN A 390 10.39 -15.29 16.65
CA GLN A 390 9.31 -16.13 16.16
C GLN A 390 8.34 -15.28 15.32
N VAL A 391 8.66 -15.12 14.04
CA VAL A 391 7.77 -14.51 13.06
C VAL A 391 6.51 -15.39 12.95
N PRO A 392 5.29 -14.83 13.08
CA PRO A 392 4.05 -15.59 12.88
C PRO A 392 4.06 -16.31 11.54
N GLU A 393 3.57 -17.55 11.50
CA GLU A 393 3.59 -18.40 10.29
C GLU A 393 2.94 -17.72 9.08
N PHE A 394 1.90 -16.92 9.31
CA PHE A 394 1.26 -16.08 8.30
C PHE A 394 2.24 -15.08 7.64
N ILE A 395 3.06 -14.38 8.44
CA ILE A 395 4.02 -13.38 7.94
C ILE A 395 5.16 -14.07 7.18
N ASN A 396 5.59 -15.26 7.59
CA ASN A 396 6.57 -16.07 6.85
C ASN A 396 6.06 -16.49 5.45
N GLY A 397 4.74 -16.53 5.25
CA GLY A 397 4.13 -16.82 3.96
C GLY A 397 4.13 -15.65 2.97
N LEU A 398 4.43 -14.42 3.42
CA LEU A 398 4.44 -13.23 2.57
C LEU A 398 5.74 -13.10 1.79
N LYS A 399 5.66 -12.59 0.56
CA LYS A 399 6.81 -12.37 -0.33
C LYS A 399 7.06 -10.88 -0.57
N PRO A 400 8.30 -10.38 -0.47
CA PRO A 400 8.62 -9.03 -0.91
C PRO A 400 8.50 -8.96 -2.44
N VAL A 401 7.79 -7.95 -2.93
CA VAL A 401 7.55 -7.70 -4.36
C VAL A 401 7.74 -6.21 -4.66
N GLU A 402 8.17 -5.90 -5.88
CA GLU A 402 8.36 -4.54 -6.35
C GLU A 402 7.15 -4.11 -7.20
N LEU A 403 6.56 -2.95 -6.87
CA LEU A 403 5.45 -2.37 -7.62
C LEU A 403 5.95 -1.64 -8.89
N PRO A 404 5.07 -1.34 -9.85
CA PRO A 404 5.41 -0.50 -11.01
C PRO A 404 6.02 0.88 -10.63
N SER A 405 5.76 1.37 -9.42
CA SER A 405 6.34 2.60 -8.87
C SER A 405 7.79 2.47 -8.38
N GLY A 406 8.34 1.25 -8.31
CA GLY A 406 9.65 0.96 -7.70
C GLY A 406 9.62 0.77 -6.18
N MET A 407 8.44 0.78 -5.55
CA MET A 407 8.30 0.52 -4.12
C MET A 407 8.25 -0.98 -3.82
N THR A 408 8.97 -1.43 -2.79
CA THR A 408 8.89 -2.81 -2.29
C THR A 408 7.79 -2.96 -1.24
N ARG A 409 6.93 -3.96 -1.37
CA ARG A 409 5.87 -4.32 -0.40
C ARG A 409 5.80 -5.82 -0.17
N LEU A 410 5.18 -6.24 0.93
CA LEU A 410 4.91 -7.64 1.23
C LEU A 410 3.58 -8.08 0.61
N TRP A 411 3.64 -9.05 -0.29
CA TRP A 411 2.48 -9.60 -0.98
C TRP A 411 2.14 -11.01 -0.47
N LYS A 412 0.85 -11.27 -0.28
CA LYS A 412 0.33 -12.63 -0.04
C LYS A 412 0.33 -13.37 -1.38
N PRO A 413 1.01 -14.52 -1.53
CA PRO A 413 1.07 -15.31 -2.76
C PRO A 413 -0.28 -15.88 -3.24
N ASP A 414 -1.17 -15.02 -3.70
CA ASP A 414 -2.53 -15.34 -4.15
C ASP A 414 -2.86 -14.55 -5.42
N LEU A 415 -3.19 -15.29 -6.49
CA LEU A 415 -3.55 -14.72 -7.79
C LEU A 415 -5.04 -14.42 -7.92
N THR A 416 -5.87 -14.91 -6.99
CA THR A 416 -7.33 -14.71 -6.99
C THR A 416 -7.74 -13.25 -7.21
N PRO A 417 -7.11 -12.24 -6.58
CA PRO A 417 -7.48 -10.83 -6.78
C PRO A 417 -7.22 -10.29 -8.20
N PHE A 418 -6.39 -10.96 -8.99
CA PHE A 418 -6.06 -10.58 -10.38
C PHE A 418 -7.05 -11.14 -11.40
N SER A 419 -7.95 -12.03 -10.98
CA SER A 419 -8.94 -12.62 -11.89
C SER A 419 -10.00 -11.60 -12.32
N HIS A 420 -10.38 -11.69 -13.58
CA HIS A 420 -11.41 -10.85 -14.19
C HIS A 420 -12.69 -11.66 -14.36
N ASP A 421 -13.81 -11.12 -13.88
CA ASP A 421 -15.13 -11.69 -14.07
C ASP A 421 -15.65 -11.38 -15.48
N ILE A 422 -15.11 -12.10 -16.46
CA ILE A 422 -15.49 -11.98 -17.86
C ILE A 422 -15.78 -13.35 -18.47
N VAL A 423 -16.75 -13.37 -19.39
CA VAL A 423 -17.05 -14.54 -20.22
C VAL A 423 -16.58 -14.24 -21.64
N LEU A 424 -15.59 -15.00 -22.10
CA LEU A 424 -15.11 -14.87 -23.48
C LEU A 424 -16.20 -15.36 -24.46
N PRO A 425 -16.37 -14.70 -25.63
CA PRO A 425 -17.36 -15.12 -26.62
C PRO A 425 -17.17 -16.58 -27.05
N LYS A 426 -18.29 -17.31 -27.16
CA LYS A 426 -18.29 -18.67 -27.68
C LYS A 426 -17.70 -18.69 -29.10
N GLY A 427 -16.74 -19.59 -29.34
CA GLY A 427 -16.07 -19.75 -30.64
C GLY A 427 -14.88 -18.82 -30.88
N LEU A 428 -14.54 -17.93 -29.92
CA LEU A 428 -13.28 -17.18 -29.99
C LEU A 428 -12.12 -18.19 -29.89
N LEU A 429 -11.14 -18.09 -30.79
CA LEU A 429 -9.97 -18.96 -30.80
C LEU A 429 -8.75 -18.25 -30.18
N PRO A 430 -7.94 -18.95 -29.38
CA PRO A 430 -6.69 -18.41 -28.90
C PRO A 430 -5.65 -18.33 -30.01
N ASN A 431 -4.65 -17.46 -29.84
CA ASN A 431 -3.47 -17.42 -30.67
C ASN A 431 -2.52 -18.62 -30.40
N ALA A 432 -1.39 -18.67 -31.11
CA ALA A 432 -0.41 -19.76 -30.98
C ALA A 432 0.14 -19.96 -29.55
N THR A 433 0.11 -18.91 -28.71
CA THR A 433 0.54 -18.98 -27.31
C THR A 433 -0.58 -19.37 -26.35
N GLY A 434 -1.84 -19.44 -26.79
CA GLY A 434 -2.99 -19.73 -25.94
C GLY A 434 -3.75 -18.48 -25.44
N LEU A 435 -3.39 -17.27 -25.91
CA LEU A 435 -4.03 -16.02 -25.50
C LEU A 435 -5.20 -15.66 -26.42
N TYR A 436 -6.28 -15.16 -25.82
CA TYR A 436 -7.47 -14.70 -26.52
C TYR A 436 -7.42 -13.18 -26.67
N THR A 437 -7.56 -12.68 -27.90
CA THR A 437 -7.66 -11.23 -28.14
C THR A 437 -9.11 -10.81 -28.13
N TRP A 438 -9.51 -9.98 -27.16
CA TRP A 438 -10.89 -9.50 -27.06
C TRP A 438 -10.94 -8.12 -26.40
N GLN A 439 -11.75 -7.22 -26.97
CA GLN A 439 -11.88 -5.81 -26.53
C GLN A 439 -10.54 -5.07 -26.36
N GLY A 440 -9.59 -5.32 -27.26
CA GLY A 440 -8.27 -4.66 -27.23
C GLY A 440 -7.32 -5.17 -26.14
N LYS A 441 -7.68 -6.23 -25.40
CA LYS A 441 -6.84 -6.88 -24.38
C LYS A 441 -6.48 -8.31 -24.77
N GLN A 442 -5.42 -8.83 -24.14
CA GLN A 442 -5.04 -10.24 -24.20
C GLN A 442 -5.52 -10.95 -22.93
N TRP A 443 -6.23 -12.05 -23.11
CA TRP A 443 -6.86 -12.81 -22.03
C TRP A 443 -6.27 -14.20 -21.94
N LEU A 444 -5.91 -14.60 -20.72
CA LEU A 444 -5.39 -15.92 -20.38
C LEU A 444 -6.39 -16.65 -19.47
N PRO A 445 -7.09 -17.68 -19.96
CA PRO A 445 -7.77 -18.64 -19.12
C PRO A 445 -6.76 -19.54 -18.41
N LEU A 446 -6.74 -19.49 -17.08
CA LEU A 446 -5.82 -20.26 -16.25
C LEU A 446 -6.56 -20.73 -14.99
N GLU A 447 -6.58 -22.05 -14.78
CA GLU A 447 -7.21 -22.70 -13.60
C GLU A 447 -8.68 -22.29 -13.36
N GLY A 448 -9.44 -22.16 -14.44
CA GLY A 448 -10.87 -21.81 -14.37
C GLY A 448 -11.15 -20.33 -14.10
N ARG A 449 -10.12 -19.48 -14.10
CA ARG A 449 -10.22 -18.03 -14.00
C ARG A 449 -9.64 -17.38 -15.25
N THR A 450 -10.02 -16.15 -15.53
CA THR A 450 -9.53 -15.39 -16.69
C THR A 450 -8.71 -14.21 -16.22
N TYR A 451 -7.52 -14.03 -16.78
CA TYR A 451 -6.60 -12.95 -16.41
C TYR A 451 -6.30 -12.07 -17.62
N SER A 452 -6.23 -10.75 -17.41
CA SER A 452 -5.69 -9.82 -18.41
C SER A 452 -4.18 -9.82 -18.31
N VAL A 453 -3.49 -9.94 -19.44
CA VAL A 453 -2.02 -10.03 -19.47
C VAL A 453 -1.40 -9.05 -20.45
N ILE A 454 -0.23 -8.53 -20.09
CA ILE A 454 0.54 -7.61 -20.93
C ILE A 454 1.99 -8.09 -21.05
N PRO A 455 2.69 -7.84 -22.18
CA PRO A 455 4.11 -8.16 -22.30
C PRO A 455 4.95 -7.44 -21.24
N ALA A 456 5.93 -8.13 -20.66
CA ALA A 456 6.84 -7.51 -19.70
C ALA A 456 7.76 -6.47 -20.39
N PRO A 457 8.07 -5.32 -19.75
CA PRO A 457 8.92 -4.28 -20.34
C PRO A 457 10.33 -4.75 -20.71
N THR A 458 10.86 -5.74 -19.97
CA THR A 458 12.18 -6.35 -20.18
C THR A 458 12.21 -7.29 -21.40
N GLY A 459 11.06 -7.59 -22.00
CA GLY A 459 10.92 -8.48 -23.16
C GLY A 459 10.78 -9.97 -22.82
N ASP A 460 11.05 -10.37 -21.58
CA ASP A 460 10.94 -11.75 -21.14
C ASP A 460 9.62 -11.99 -20.38
N GLY A 461 8.66 -12.63 -21.07
CA GLY A 461 7.39 -13.07 -20.47
C GLY A 461 6.29 -12.02 -20.47
N TYR A 462 5.31 -12.22 -19.58
CA TYR A 462 4.10 -11.41 -19.44
C TYR A 462 3.86 -11.07 -17.97
N LEU A 463 3.02 -10.08 -17.74
CA LEU A 463 2.58 -9.63 -16.41
C LEU A 463 1.05 -9.69 -16.34
N MET A 464 0.51 -10.10 -15.19
CA MET A 464 -0.94 -10.05 -14.93
C MET A 464 -1.37 -8.65 -14.49
N GLU A 465 -2.39 -8.09 -15.15
CA GLU A 465 -2.99 -6.82 -14.72
C GLU A 465 -4.00 -7.03 -13.59
N HIS A 466 -4.07 -6.09 -12.65
CA HIS A 466 -5.14 -6.05 -11.66
C HIS A 466 -6.43 -5.46 -12.26
N PRO A 467 -7.63 -6.00 -11.99
CA PRO A 467 -8.89 -5.54 -12.59
C PRO A 467 -9.23 -4.06 -12.36
N SER A 468 -8.85 -3.52 -11.20
CA SER A 468 -9.21 -2.16 -10.75
C SER A 468 -8.05 -1.28 -10.29
N ARG A 469 -6.81 -1.79 -10.23
CA ARG A 469 -5.67 -1.10 -9.59
C ARG A 469 -4.44 -1.15 -10.51
N PRO A 470 -4.28 -0.19 -11.42
CA PRO A 470 -3.21 -0.22 -12.42
C PRO A 470 -1.81 -0.18 -11.79
N ASP A 471 -1.66 0.43 -10.61
CA ASP A 471 -0.38 0.57 -9.89
C ASP A 471 -0.08 -0.59 -8.92
N SER A 472 -0.90 -1.64 -8.91
CA SER A 472 -0.73 -2.84 -8.07
C SER A 472 0.43 -3.70 -8.57
N TYR A 473 0.93 -4.59 -7.72
CA TYR A 473 1.93 -5.58 -8.15
C TYR A 473 1.41 -6.38 -9.34
N GLN A 474 2.27 -6.72 -10.30
CA GLN A 474 1.87 -7.45 -11.50
C GLN A 474 2.60 -8.81 -11.55
N PRO A 475 1.94 -9.90 -11.10
CA PRO A 475 2.55 -11.22 -11.05
C PRO A 475 3.11 -11.67 -12.40
N ALA A 476 4.33 -12.21 -12.38
CA ALA A 476 5.03 -12.61 -13.59
C ALA A 476 4.50 -13.94 -14.15
N LEU A 477 4.39 -13.98 -15.47
CA LEU A 477 3.97 -15.10 -16.28
C LEU A 477 5.04 -15.45 -17.30
N ARG A 478 5.25 -16.75 -17.51
CA ARG A 478 6.13 -17.31 -18.53
C ARG A 478 5.36 -18.32 -19.36
N HIS A 479 5.71 -18.46 -20.63
CA HIS A 479 5.09 -19.42 -21.52
C HIS A 479 6.12 -20.18 -22.34
N ASN A 480 5.79 -21.40 -22.74
CA ASN A 480 6.65 -22.21 -23.61
C ASN A 480 6.40 -21.97 -25.12
N GLY A 481 5.47 -21.08 -25.46
CA GLY A 481 5.10 -20.78 -26.86
C GLY A 481 4.25 -21.87 -27.52
N ALA A 482 3.82 -22.87 -26.76
CA ALA A 482 3.01 -24.00 -27.19
C ALA A 482 1.84 -24.25 -26.23
N GLY A 483 1.25 -23.17 -25.70
CA GLY A 483 0.05 -23.19 -24.86
C GLY A 483 0.25 -23.43 -23.36
N ALA A 484 1.46 -23.77 -22.89
CA ALA A 484 1.73 -23.90 -21.46
C ALA A 484 2.12 -22.54 -20.87
N TRP A 485 1.48 -22.20 -19.75
CA TRP A 485 1.73 -20.99 -18.97
C TRP A 485 2.10 -21.33 -17.53
N LEU A 486 3.15 -20.69 -17.03
CA LEU A 486 3.60 -20.74 -15.65
C LEU A 486 3.55 -19.35 -15.04
N HIS A 487 2.97 -19.24 -13.86
CA HIS A 487 3.06 -18.07 -13.00
C HIS A 487 4.15 -18.27 -11.95
N GLU A 488 4.64 -17.18 -11.37
CA GLU A 488 5.70 -17.18 -10.34
C GLU A 488 5.42 -18.01 -9.07
N LEU A 489 4.17 -18.41 -8.84
CA LEU A 489 3.79 -19.29 -7.73
C LEU A 489 3.90 -20.78 -8.05
N ASP A 490 4.16 -21.14 -9.31
CA ASP A 490 4.23 -22.54 -9.70
C ASP A 490 5.46 -23.22 -9.16
N ARG A 491 5.26 -24.46 -8.71
CA ARG A 491 6.34 -25.38 -8.36
C ARG A 491 6.23 -26.65 -9.21
N PRO A 492 6.72 -26.63 -10.47
CA PRO A 492 6.60 -27.77 -11.37
C PRO A 492 7.13 -29.09 -10.80
N LEU A 493 8.13 -29.03 -9.91
CA LEU A 493 8.71 -30.22 -9.27
C LEU A 493 7.77 -30.90 -8.26
N GLU A 494 6.82 -30.16 -7.68
CA GLU A 494 5.86 -30.64 -6.69
C GLU A 494 4.52 -31.08 -7.33
N MET A 495 4.33 -30.85 -8.64
CA MET A 495 3.10 -31.18 -9.35
C MET A 495 3.00 -32.67 -9.68
N GLU A 496 1.77 -33.20 -9.68
CA GLU A 496 1.48 -34.61 -9.98
C GLU A 496 0.23 -34.79 -10.84
N GLY A 497 0.11 -35.94 -11.50
CA GLY A 497 -1.11 -36.40 -12.17
C GLY A 497 -1.69 -35.43 -13.19
N LEU A 498 -3.01 -35.18 -13.07
CA LEU A 498 -3.76 -34.32 -14.00
C LEU A 498 -3.26 -32.88 -13.98
N THR A 499 -2.72 -32.40 -12.86
CA THR A 499 -2.22 -31.01 -12.76
C THR A 499 -1.11 -30.76 -13.77
N LEU A 500 -0.17 -31.70 -13.93
CA LEU A 500 0.89 -31.61 -14.96
C LEU A 500 0.30 -31.47 -16.36
N PHE A 501 -0.71 -32.27 -16.68
CA PHE A 501 -1.39 -32.22 -17.96
C PHE A 501 -2.12 -30.89 -18.18
N ARG A 502 -2.81 -30.37 -17.17
CA ARG A 502 -3.47 -29.05 -17.26
C ARG A 502 -2.47 -27.92 -17.46
N ARG A 503 -1.39 -27.91 -16.68
CA ARG A 503 -0.35 -26.86 -16.75
C ARG A 503 0.45 -26.90 -18.05
N LEU A 504 0.48 -28.03 -18.76
CA LEU A 504 1.06 -28.14 -20.11
C LEU A 504 0.18 -27.53 -21.23
N GLY A 505 -0.96 -26.94 -20.90
CA GLY A 505 -1.82 -26.22 -21.85
C GLY A 505 -3.08 -26.99 -22.30
N TYR A 506 -3.40 -28.13 -21.68
CA TYR A 506 -4.56 -28.94 -22.05
C TYR A 506 -5.78 -28.64 -21.15
N SER A 507 -6.68 -27.77 -21.61
CA SER A 507 -7.84 -27.28 -20.84
C SER A 507 -8.86 -28.38 -20.50
N SER A 508 -9.61 -28.18 -19.40
CA SER A 508 -10.72 -29.07 -19.00
C SER A 508 -11.90 -29.02 -19.96
N GLU A 509 -12.11 -27.88 -20.63
CA GLU A 509 -13.13 -27.72 -21.68
C GLU A 509 -12.84 -28.59 -22.89
N ALA A 510 -11.58 -28.62 -23.35
CA ALA A 510 -11.19 -29.44 -24.50
C ALA A 510 -11.03 -30.92 -24.11
N PHE A 511 -10.54 -31.20 -22.91
CA PHE A 511 -10.28 -32.57 -22.46
C PHE A 511 -10.87 -32.78 -21.06
N PRO A 512 -12.07 -33.37 -20.94
CA PRO A 512 -12.61 -33.76 -19.63
C PRO A 512 -11.66 -34.69 -18.87
N ASP A 513 -11.75 -34.74 -17.54
CA ASP A 513 -10.80 -35.51 -16.69
C ASP A 513 -10.69 -36.99 -17.06
N SER A 514 -11.78 -37.60 -17.51
CA SER A 514 -11.79 -38.98 -18.01
C SER A 514 -10.94 -39.15 -19.28
N ALA A 515 -11.03 -38.22 -20.22
CA ALA A 515 -10.24 -38.18 -21.45
C ALA A 515 -8.76 -37.86 -21.13
N ALA A 516 -8.50 -36.89 -20.26
CA ALA A 516 -7.14 -36.53 -19.84
C ALA A 516 -6.39 -37.72 -19.22
N ARG A 517 -7.03 -38.49 -18.32
CA ARG A 517 -6.43 -39.72 -17.76
C ARG A 517 -6.12 -40.77 -18.83
N ARG A 518 -7.00 -40.92 -19.82
CA ARG A 518 -6.77 -41.83 -20.96
C ARG A 518 -5.60 -41.35 -21.82
N ILE A 519 -5.51 -40.06 -22.12
CA ILE A 519 -4.41 -39.47 -22.91
C ILE A 519 -3.07 -39.68 -22.20
N ILE A 520 -2.98 -39.38 -20.91
CA ILE A 520 -1.75 -39.59 -20.12
C ILE A 520 -1.35 -41.07 -20.16
N LYS A 521 -2.31 -41.99 -19.95
CA LYS A 521 -2.06 -43.44 -19.98
C LYS A 521 -1.63 -43.95 -21.34
N VAL A 522 -2.29 -43.53 -22.42
CA VAL A 522 -2.03 -43.99 -23.80
C VAL A 522 -0.71 -43.43 -24.32
N SER A 523 -0.42 -42.17 -24.04
CA SER A 523 0.86 -41.55 -24.44
C SER A 523 2.06 -42.16 -23.71
N ASN A 524 1.82 -42.84 -22.59
CA ASN A 524 2.84 -43.42 -21.71
C ASN A 524 3.92 -42.41 -21.32
N THR A 525 3.53 -41.13 -21.15
CA THR A 525 4.46 -40.05 -20.83
C THR A 525 4.71 -40.04 -19.32
N PRO A 526 5.95 -40.24 -18.84
CA PRO A 526 6.25 -40.20 -17.42
C PRO A 526 6.03 -38.81 -16.83
N GLU A 527 5.56 -38.74 -15.58
CA GLU A 527 5.39 -37.45 -14.89
C GLU A 527 6.69 -36.67 -14.78
N SER A 528 7.84 -37.34 -14.57
CA SER A 528 9.15 -36.69 -14.53
C SER A 528 9.46 -35.91 -15.81
N VAL A 529 9.05 -36.41 -16.97
CA VAL A 529 9.23 -35.74 -18.27
C VAL A 529 8.29 -34.54 -18.38
N MET A 530 7.06 -34.64 -17.88
CA MET A 530 6.13 -33.50 -17.82
C MET A 530 6.62 -32.41 -16.87
N ARG A 531 7.13 -32.77 -15.68
CA ARG A 531 7.76 -31.85 -14.72
C ARG A 531 8.95 -31.13 -15.35
N GLN A 532 9.82 -31.86 -16.04
CA GLN A 532 10.97 -31.29 -16.75
C GLN A 532 10.51 -30.32 -17.85
N ALA A 533 9.53 -30.71 -18.66
CA ALA A 533 9.01 -29.85 -19.73
C ALA A 533 8.46 -28.52 -19.17
N LEU A 534 7.73 -28.56 -18.05
CA LEU A 534 7.26 -27.35 -17.37
C LEU A 534 8.42 -26.53 -16.79
N ALA A 535 9.29 -27.15 -15.98
CA ALA A 535 10.39 -26.46 -15.32
C ALA A 535 11.35 -25.76 -16.29
N GLU A 536 11.61 -26.39 -17.44
CA GLU A 536 12.48 -25.86 -18.49
C GLU A 536 11.74 -25.10 -19.59
N GLN A 537 10.44 -24.83 -19.42
CA GLN A 537 9.58 -24.12 -20.39
C GLN A 537 9.66 -24.69 -21.82
N ARG A 538 9.74 -26.02 -21.94
CA ARG A 538 9.77 -26.72 -23.22
C ARG A 538 8.36 -26.99 -23.72
N ARG A 539 8.25 -27.21 -25.03
CA ARG A 539 7.04 -27.74 -25.66
C ARG A 539 6.61 -29.06 -25.01
N PRO A 540 5.30 -29.38 -24.92
CA PRO A 540 4.85 -30.65 -24.37
C PRO A 540 5.51 -31.86 -25.08
N PRO A 541 5.72 -32.98 -24.37
CA PRO A 541 6.32 -34.18 -24.97
C PRO A 541 5.56 -34.63 -26.23
N ALA A 542 6.28 -34.94 -27.29
CA ALA A 542 5.69 -35.16 -28.62
C ALA A 542 4.62 -36.27 -28.64
N LEU A 543 4.82 -37.35 -27.90
CA LEU A 543 3.83 -38.44 -27.79
C LEU A 543 2.55 -37.99 -27.04
N LEU A 544 2.69 -37.12 -26.05
CA LEU A 544 1.55 -36.54 -25.33
C LEU A 544 0.76 -35.62 -26.26
N GLU A 545 1.46 -34.76 -27.01
CA GLU A 545 0.86 -33.84 -27.98
C GLU A 545 0.14 -34.58 -29.12
N ASP A 546 0.78 -35.59 -29.72
CA ASP A 546 0.16 -36.43 -30.76
C ASP A 546 -1.07 -37.16 -30.24
N THR A 547 -0.98 -37.75 -29.05
CA THR A 547 -2.12 -38.46 -28.43
C THR A 547 -3.28 -37.49 -28.15
N ALA A 548 -3.01 -36.33 -27.56
CA ALA A 548 -4.03 -35.32 -27.31
C ALA A 548 -4.69 -34.83 -28.60
N ARG A 549 -3.91 -34.65 -29.68
CA ARG A 549 -4.44 -34.28 -31.00
C ARG A 549 -5.38 -35.35 -31.56
N ARG A 550 -5.00 -36.64 -31.47
CA ARG A 550 -5.87 -37.75 -31.92
C ARG A 550 -7.17 -37.82 -31.15
N PHE A 551 -7.12 -37.68 -29.83
CA PHE A 551 -8.33 -37.65 -28.99
C PHE A 551 -9.24 -36.47 -29.33
N ARG A 552 -8.69 -35.30 -29.66
CA ARG A 552 -9.49 -34.16 -30.10
C ARG A 552 -10.18 -34.44 -31.44
N LEU A 553 -9.45 -34.99 -32.40
CA LEU A 553 -10.01 -35.35 -33.71
C LEU A 553 -11.11 -36.41 -33.57
N ASP A 554 -10.92 -37.41 -32.70
CA ASP A 554 -11.93 -38.43 -32.37
C ASP A 554 -13.22 -37.79 -31.84
N GLN A 555 -13.11 -36.85 -30.89
CA GLN A 555 -14.26 -36.09 -30.37
C GLN A 555 -14.92 -35.19 -31.42
N GLU A 556 -14.15 -34.58 -32.31
CA GLU A 556 -14.68 -33.77 -33.41
C GLU A 556 -15.47 -34.62 -34.40
N ILE A 557 -14.99 -35.84 -34.69
CA ILE A 557 -15.68 -36.82 -35.54
C ILE A 557 -16.97 -37.29 -34.86
N ASP A 558 -16.92 -37.69 -33.59
CA ASP A 558 -18.10 -38.13 -32.84
C ASP A 558 -19.17 -37.03 -32.80
N ARG A 559 -18.77 -35.79 -32.47
CA ARG A 559 -19.69 -34.64 -32.46
C ARG A 559 -20.30 -34.39 -33.83
N PHE A 560 -19.51 -34.51 -34.91
CA PHE A 560 -20.03 -34.36 -36.26
C PHE A 560 -21.06 -35.45 -36.61
N ILE A 561 -20.80 -36.71 -36.21
CA ILE A 561 -21.76 -37.81 -36.39
C ILE A 561 -23.06 -37.51 -35.62
N GLU A 562 -22.98 -37.12 -34.36
CA GLU A 562 -24.15 -36.76 -33.55
C GLU A 562 -24.95 -35.60 -34.17
N GLN A 563 -24.28 -34.56 -34.65
CA GLN A 563 -24.92 -33.43 -35.33
C GLN A 563 -25.61 -33.85 -36.64
N MET A 564 -24.98 -34.75 -37.42
CA MET A 564 -25.57 -35.32 -38.63
C MET A 564 -26.81 -36.18 -38.31
N GLU A 565 -26.76 -37.02 -37.28
CA GLU A 565 -27.90 -37.83 -36.85
C GLU A 565 -29.06 -36.97 -36.32
N ALA A 566 -28.76 -35.84 -35.69
CA ALA A 566 -29.73 -34.88 -35.17
C ALA A 566 -30.29 -33.91 -36.23
N ASN A 567 -29.80 -33.93 -37.47
CA ASN A 567 -30.05 -32.91 -38.49
C ASN A 567 -29.76 -31.48 -37.99
N ASP A 568 -28.69 -31.32 -37.22
CA ASP A 568 -28.27 -30.02 -36.67
C ASP A 568 -27.72 -29.11 -37.78
N ALA A 569 -28.21 -27.87 -37.82
CA ALA A 569 -27.78 -26.88 -38.81
C ALA A 569 -26.32 -26.42 -38.61
N ASP A 570 -25.75 -26.66 -37.42
CA ASP A 570 -24.37 -26.31 -37.10
C ASP A 570 -23.35 -27.40 -37.51
N ALA A 571 -23.81 -28.51 -38.12
CA ALA A 571 -22.92 -29.53 -38.67
C ALA A 571 -22.02 -28.94 -39.79
N ALA A 572 -20.73 -29.29 -39.79
CA ALA A 572 -19.75 -28.69 -40.69
C ALA A 572 -20.02 -28.99 -42.17
N ALA A 573 -20.61 -28.01 -42.89
CA ALA A 573 -21.00 -28.15 -44.30
C ALA A 573 -19.88 -28.65 -45.24
N PRO A 574 -18.62 -28.18 -45.16
CA PRO A 574 -17.54 -28.73 -45.99
C PRO A 574 -17.34 -30.23 -45.81
N LEU A 575 -17.44 -30.73 -44.57
CA LEU A 575 -17.25 -32.14 -44.27
C LEU A 575 -18.44 -32.98 -44.76
N GLN A 576 -19.66 -32.45 -44.69
CA GLN A 576 -20.84 -33.09 -45.28
C GLN A 576 -20.70 -33.27 -46.79
N LEU A 577 -20.28 -32.21 -47.49
CA LEU A 577 -20.10 -32.23 -48.94
C LEU A 577 -18.94 -33.14 -49.36
N GLU A 578 -17.87 -33.18 -48.57
CA GLU A 578 -16.79 -34.14 -48.75
C GLU A 578 -17.32 -35.56 -48.62
N LEU A 579 -17.99 -35.91 -47.53
CA LEU A 579 -18.54 -37.25 -47.31
C LEU A 579 -19.57 -37.65 -48.38
N LEU A 580 -20.44 -36.72 -48.79
CA LEU A 580 -21.41 -36.94 -49.87
C LEU A 580 -20.72 -37.21 -51.20
N SER A 581 -19.64 -36.48 -51.53
CA SER A 581 -18.86 -36.73 -52.75
C SER A 581 -18.11 -38.07 -52.71
N GLN A 582 -17.85 -38.60 -51.51
CA GLN A 582 -17.19 -39.89 -51.30
C GLN A 582 -18.17 -41.06 -51.21
N ASP A 583 -19.49 -40.80 -51.16
CA ASP A 583 -20.50 -41.84 -51.10
C ASP A 583 -20.49 -42.71 -52.37
N SER A 584 -20.58 -44.03 -52.20
CA SER A 584 -20.56 -44.98 -53.32
C SER A 584 -21.71 -44.79 -54.33
N GLY A 585 -22.81 -44.18 -53.92
CA GLY A 585 -23.96 -43.82 -54.76
C GLY A 585 -23.82 -42.47 -55.46
N TRP A 586 -22.79 -41.68 -55.15
CA TRP A 586 -22.59 -40.36 -55.75
C TRP A 586 -22.17 -40.45 -57.23
N PRO A 587 -22.73 -39.62 -58.13
CA PRO A 587 -22.37 -39.66 -59.54
C PRO A 587 -20.88 -39.32 -59.77
N ASN A 588 -20.14 -40.26 -60.37
CA ASN A 588 -18.71 -40.16 -60.68
C ASN A 588 -18.33 -39.07 -61.72
N ASN A 589 -19.30 -38.34 -62.25
CA ASN A 589 -19.12 -37.24 -63.20
C ASN A 589 -19.55 -35.88 -62.64
N ARG A 590 -19.82 -35.77 -61.34
CA ARG A 590 -20.24 -34.53 -60.67
C ARG A 590 -19.25 -34.12 -59.59
N ALA A 591 -19.02 -32.81 -59.47
CA ALA A 591 -18.28 -32.22 -58.36
C ALA A 591 -19.19 -31.23 -57.60
N LEU A 592 -19.00 -31.12 -56.29
CA LEU A 592 -19.67 -30.13 -55.45
C LEU A 592 -18.74 -28.94 -55.28
N VAL A 593 -19.24 -27.73 -55.53
CA VAL A 593 -18.46 -26.49 -55.41
C VAL A 593 -19.13 -25.58 -54.40
N LEU A 594 -18.52 -25.44 -53.24
CA LEU A 594 -18.96 -24.49 -52.22
C LEU A 594 -18.53 -23.08 -52.64
N VAL A 595 -19.48 -22.15 -52.72
CA VAL A 595 -19.24 -20.75 -53.13
C VAL A 595 -19.72 -19.76 -52.07
N ASP A 596 -19.06 -18.61 -51.99
CA ASP A 596 -19.47 -17.49 -51.13
C ASP A 596 -20.69 -16.73 -51.70
N ALA A 597 -21.14 -15.68 -51.00
CA ALA A 597 -22.27 -14.86 -51.42
C ALA A 597 -22.03 -14.12 -52.75
N GLN A 598 -20.78 -13.93 -53.14
CA GLN A 598 -20.32 -13.29 -54.37
C GLN A 598 -20.09 -14.30 -55.50
N GLY A 599 -20.23 -15.60 -55.24
CA GLY A 599 -20.04 -16.68 -56.21
C GLY A 599 -18.59 -17.15 -56.36
N ASN A 600 -17.66 -16.71 -55.50
CA ASN A 600 -16.29 -17.19 -55.52
C ASN A 600 -16.21 -18.59 -54.91
N THR A 601 -15.42 -19.46 -55.53
CA THR A 601 -15.17 -20.80 -55.01
C THR A 601 -14.43 -20.75 -53.68
N LEU A 602 -15.07 -21.26 -52.64
CA LEU A 602 -14.45 -21.53 -51.34
C LEU A 602 -13.73 -22.87 -51.36
N GLN A 603 -14.41 -23.92 -51.84
CA GLN A 603 -13.87 -25.28 -51.87
C GLN A 603 -14.57 -26.13 -52.94
N LYS A 604 -13.85 -27.08 -53.53
CA LYS A 604 -14.38 -28.03 -54.54
C LYS A 604 -14.14 -29.46 -54.10
N PHE A 605 -15.19 -30.27 -54.12
CA PHE A 605 -15.21 -31.68 -53.73
C PHE A 605 -15.50 -32.54 -54.95
N VAL A 606 -14.62 -33.51 -55.22
CA VAL A 606 -14.71 -34.38 -56.38
C VAL A 606 -15.06 -35.80 -55.95
N ALA A 607 -15.77 -36.53 -56.83
CA ALA A 607 -16.16 -37.91 -56.56
C ALA A 607 -14.94 -38.82 -56.29
N ALA A 608 -15.09 -39.76 -55.35
CA ALA A 608 -14.04 -40.73 -54.97
C ALA A 608 -13.48 -41.52 -56.16
N GLN A 609 -14.37 -41.90 -57.09
CA GLN A 609 -14.03 -42.56 -58.34
C GLN A 609 -14.50 -41.64 -59.47
N GLN A 610 -13.58 -41.10 -60.26
CA GLN A 610 -13.91 -40.35 -61.47
C GLN A 610 -13.90 -41.28 -62.69
N SER A 611 -14.97 -41.27 -63.47
CA SER A 611 -15.04 -42.02 -64.73
C SER A 611 -14.52 -41.18 -65.89
N GLY A 612 -13.28 -41.47 -66.33
CA GLY A 612 -12.71 -40.94 -67.57
C GLY A 612 -12.06 -39.55 -67.49
N ALA A 613 -11.44 -39.13 -68.60
CA ALA A 613 -10.62 -37.92 -68.70
C ALA A 613 -11.41 -36.59 -68.85
N ALA A 614 -12.74 -36.62 -68.76
CA ALA A 614 -13.57 -35.43 -68.92
C ALA A 614 -13.74 -34.70 -67.57
N ALA A 615 -13.70 -33.37 -67.59
CA ALA A 615 -13.89 -32.57 -66.38
C ALA A 615 -15.30 -32.81 -65.79
N PRO A 616 -15.43 -33.02 -64.46
CA PRO A 616 -16.71 -33.23 -63.82
C PRO A 616 -17.60 -31.98 -63.95
N LEU A 617 -18.92 -32.20 -64.01
CA LEU A 617 -19.92 -31.14 -64.01
C LEU A 617 -20.09 -30.58 -62.59
N ASP A 618 -19.95 -29.26 -62.44
CA ASP A 618 -19.98 -28.59 -61.14
C ASP A 618 -21.41 -28.30 -60.67
N ILE A 619 -21.70 -28.70 -59.43
CA ILE A 619 -22.91 -28.34 -58.69
C ILE A 619 -22.52 -27.28 -57.66
N HIS A 620 -22.97 -26.05 -57.86
CA HIS A 620 -22.64 -24.93 -56.98
C HIS A 620 -23.57 -24.86 -55.77
N ILE A 621 -22.99 -24.82 -54.58
CA ILE A 621 -23.70 -24.71 -53.30
C ILE A 621 -23.30 -23.40 -52.63
N ARG A 622 -24.30 -22.58 -52.30
CA ARG A 622 -24.09 -21.26 -51.69
C ARG A 622 -23.97 -21.38 -50.17
N ALA A 623 -22.82 -21.02 -49.63
CA ALA A 623 -22.56 -21.03 -48.19
C ALA A 623 -23.48 -20.07 -47.39
N ASP A 624 -24.04 -19.05 -48.04
CA ASP A 624 -24.93 -18.07 -47.42
C ASP A 624 -26.42 -18.44 -47.48
N LYS A 625 -26.75 -19.61 -48.04
CA LYS A 625 -28.12 -20.15 -48.10
C LYS A 625 -28.19 -21.52 -47.40
N PRO A 626 -28.41 -21.55 -46.07
CA PRO A 626 -28.32 -22.78 -45.27
C PRO A 626 -29.36 -23.84 -45.67
N ASP A 627 -30.49 -23.45 -46.26
CA ASP A 627 -31.52 -24.40 -46.74
C ASP A 627 -31.07 -25.23 -47.96
N ALA A 628 -29.97 -24.89 -48.63
CA ALA A 628 -29.44 -25.69 -49.74
C ALA A 628 -28.55 -26.86 -49.29
N LEU A 629 -28.21 -26.90 -47.99
CA LEU A 629 -27.40 -27.95 -47.35
C LEU A 629 -28.26 -28.93 -46.52
N ARG A 630 -29.54 -28.61 -46.30
CA ARG A 630 -30.58 -29.53 -45.81
C ARG A 630 -31.11 -30.36 -46.96
#